data_AF-A0A2J6HZX0-F1
#
_entry.id   AF-A0A2J6HZX0-F1
#
_cell.length_a   1.000
_cell.length_b   1.000
_cell.length_c   1.000
_cell.angle_alpha   90.00
_cell.angle_beta   90.00
_cell.angle_gamma   90.00
#
_symmetry.space_group_name_H-M   'P 1'
#
loop_
_entity.id
_entity.type
_entity.pdbx_description
1 polymer ?
#
loop_
_entity_poly.entity_id
_entity_poly.type
_entity_poly.pdbx_seq_one_letter_code
_entity_poly.pdbx_strand_id
1 'polypeptide(L)'
;MFLNNIMTKPILFFLLLSQMLISATTVKAQEPDCNKLGAWIWYVEQTGFTHETLADTLSSLGVKRIYVKVADGIMDTIWWHTIVDEELINTYHSHEMEVYGWSYNYPGSEFGQAQALYKAAQTGYDGYVV
;
A
#
# COMPACT_ATOMS: atom_id res chain seq x y z
N MET A 1 48.82 44.20 27.92
CA MET A 1 47.84 43.56 28.82
C MET A 1 46.47 43.77 28.19
N PHE A 2 45.79 42.66 27.89
CA PHE A 2 44.41 42.51 27.38
C PHE A 2 43.99 43.20 26.09
N LEU A 3 43.80 42.40 25.04
CA LEU A 3 42.57 42.36 24.23
C LEU A 3 42.63 41.15 23.26
N ASN A 4 42.53 39.95 23.83
CA ASN A 4 42.13 38.74 23.11
C ASN A 4 40.63 38.50 23.40
N ASN A 5 39.92 37.91 22.43
CA ASN A 5 38.59 37.25 22.57
C ASN A 5 37.29 38.04 22.37
N ILE A 6 37.06 38.73 21.24
CA ILE A 6 35.66 39.16 20.92
C ILE A 6 35.16 38.83 19.50
N MET A 7 36.01 38.55 18.49
CA MET A 7 35.54 38.44 17.10
C MET A 7 35.48 37.03 16.47
N THR A 8 35.65 35.95 17.22
CA THR A 8 35.60 34.57 16.64
C THR A 8 34.37 33.75 17.03
N LYS A 9 33.61 34.19 18.04
CA LYS A 9 32.42 33.46 18.54
C LYS A 9 31.16 33.54 17.66
N PRO A 10 30.79 34.66 17.01
CA PRO A 10 29.51 34.72 16.27
C PRO A 10 29.58 33.94 14.95
N ILE A 11 30.77 33.86 14.34
CA ILE A 11 30.99 33.15 13.07
C ILE A 11 30.92 31.63 13.29
N LEU A 12 31.51 31.13 14.37
CA LEU A 12 31.48 29.70 14.71
C LEU A 12 30.06 29.23 15.09
N PHE A 13 29.27 30.09 15.75
CA PHE A 13 27.88 29.80 16.11
C PHE A 13 26.96 29.78 14.87
N PHE A 14 27.20 30.65 13.88
CA PHE A 14 26.48 30.66 12.61
C PHE A 14 26.82 29.44 11.72
N LEU A 15 28.08 28.99 11.72
CA LEU A 15 28.51 27.78 11.01
C LEU A 15 27.92 26.50 11.62
N LEU A 16 27.78 26.42 12.95
CA LEU A 16 27.11 25.31 13.64
C LEU A 16 25.58 25.31 13.43
N LEU A 17 24.92 26.47 13.41
CA LEU A 17 23.50 26.56 13.07
C LEU A 17 23.22 26.14 11.61
N SER A 18 24.12 26.47 10.68
CA SER A 18 24.00 26.09 9.28
C SER A 18 24.17 24.59 9.05
N GLN A 19 24.91 23.87 9.89
CA GLN A 19 25.05 22.40 9.81
C GLN A 19 23.83 21.68 10.42
N MET A 20 23.18 22.24 11.44
CA MET A 20 21.95 21.66 12.00
C MET A 20 20.73 21.80 11.08
N LEU A 21 20.70 22.80 10.19
CA LEU A 21 19.64 22.97 9.19
C LEU A 21 19.76 22.01 7.98
N ILE A 22 20.90 21.34 7.81
CA ILE A 22 21.13 20.33 6.74
C ILE A 22 20.98 18.90 7.29
N SER A 23 20.53 18.75 8.54
CA SER A 23 19.78 17.54 8.91
C SER A 23 18.40 17.63 8.27
N ALA A 24 18.38 17.67 6.93
CA ALA A 24 17.24 17.20 6.17
C ALA A 24 16.96 15.83 6.74
N THR A 25 15.89 15.74 7.52
CA THR A 25 15.24 14.48 7.79
C THR A 25 15.01 13.88 6.42
N THR A 26 15.93 13.02 5.99
CA THR A 26 15.65 12.06 4.95
C THR A 26 14.53 11.28 5.59
N VAL A 27 13.29 11.66 5.24
CA VAL A 27 12.14 10.83 5.51
C VAL A 27 12.57 9.52 4.89
N LYS A 28 12.93 8.55 5.73
CA LYS A 28 13.16 7.18 5.32
C LYS A 28 11.79 6.65 4.90
N ALA A 29 11.29 7.16 3.77
CA ALA A 29 10.44 6.37 2.91
C ALA A 29 11.17 5.04 2.75
N GLN A 30 10.43 3.93 2.83
CA GLN A 30 11.02 2.61 2.73
C GLN A 30 11.94 2.60 1.50
N GLU A 31 13.15 2.05 1.66
CA GLU A 31 14.06 1.85 0.53
C GLU A 31 13.23 1.28 -0.63
N PRO A 32 13.32 1.83 -1.86
CA PRO A 32 12.42 1.47 -2.95
C PRO A 32 12.28 -0.05 -3.14
N ASP A 33 13.37 -0.78 -2.94
CA ASP A 33 13.46 -2.24 -3.08
C ASP A 33 12.85 -3.03 -1.91
N CYS A 34 12.49 -2.37 -0.81
CA CYS A 34 11.89 -2.96 0.40
C CYS A 34 10.50 -2.39 0.72
N ASN A 35 9.86 -1.71 -0.23
CA ASN A 35 8.54 -1.13 -0.02
C ASN A 35 7.47 -2.23 0.16
N LYS A 36 6.71 -2.15 1.25
CA LYS A 36 5.61 -3.05 1.64
C LYS A 36 4.29 -2.29 1.82
N LEU A 37 4.21 -1.05 1.36
CA LEU A 37 2.98 -0.26 1.44
C LEU A 37 1.89 -0.93 0.63
N GLY A 38 0.78 -1.23 1.31
CA GLY A 38 -0.40 -1.80 0.68
C GLY A 38 -1.66 -0.98 0.95
N ALA A 39 -2.63 -1.08 0.05
CA ALA A 39 -3.92 -0.41 0.16
C ALA A 39 -5.06 -1.42 0.34
N TRP A 40 -5.92 -1.18 1.33
CA TRP A 40 -7.09 -2.01 1.59
C TRP A 40 -8.30 -1.46 0.84
N ILE A 41 -8.86 -2.26 -0.06
CA ILE A 41 -9.90 -1.84 -1.01
C ILE A 41 -11.21 -2.55 -0.68
N TRP A 42 -12.24 -1.74 -0.49
CA TRP A 42 -13.63 -2.17 -0.36
C TRP A 42 -14.53 -1.19 -1.10
N TYR A 43 -15.36 -1.70 -2.02
CA TYR A 43 -16.35 -0.93 -2.77
C TYR A 43 -15.81 0.27 -3.57
N VAL A 44 -14.98 -0.01 -4.58
CA VAL A 44 -14.46 1.03 -5.49
C VAL A 44 -15.59 1.72 -6.25
N GLU A 45 -16.63 0.97 -6.62
CA GLU A 45 -17.76 1.47 -7.41
C GLU A 45 -18.53 2.61 -6.72
N GLN A 46 -18.43 2.75 -5.40
CA GLN A 46 -19.08 3.84 -4.64
C GLN A 46 -18.25 5.12 -4.59
N THR A 47 -17.00 5.07 -5.06
CA THR A 47 -16.07 6.21 -4.99
C THR A 47 -16.06 7.05 -6.27
N GLY A 48 -16.65 6.55 -7.35
CA GLY A 48 -16.55 7.15 -8.69
C GLY A 48 -15.25 6.86 -9.42
N PHE A 49 -14.33 6.09 -8.81
CA PHE A 49 -13.12 5.60 -9.46
C PHE A 49 -13.39 4.32 -10.25
N THR A 50 -12.58 4.10 -11.28
CA THR A 50 -12.38 2.79 -11.90
C THR A 50 -11.16 2.11 -11.28
N HIS A 51 -11.00 0.79 -11.45
CA HIS A 51 -9.78 0.11 -11.02
C HIS A 51 -8.52 0.70 -11.67
N GLU A 52 -8.58 1.07 -12.96
CA GLU A 52 -7.47 1.71 -13.67
C GLU A 52 -7.05 3.04 -13.03
N THR A 53 -7.99 3.97 -12.86
CA THR A 53 -7.70 5.30 -12.27
C THR A 53 -7.25 5.19 -10.80
N LEU A 54 -7.73 4.18 -10.09
CA LEU A 54 -7.26 3.88 -8.75
C LEU A 54 -5.84 3.29 -8.78
N ALA A 55 -5.52 2.39 -9.72
CA ALA A 55 -4.18 1.83 -9.89
C ALA A 55 -3.14 2.90 -10.21
N ASP A 56 -3.45 3.83 -11.13
CA ASP A 56 -2.63 5.01 -11.43
C ASP A 56 -2.31 5.81 -10.15
N THR A 57 -3.37 6.13 -9.38
CA THR A 57 -3.27 6.91 -8.15
C THR A 57 -2.40 6.21 -7.12
N LEU A 58 -2.66 4.93 -6.86
CA LEU A 58 -1.92 4.13 -5.89
C LEU A 58 -0.45 3.95 -6.31
N SER A 59 -0.19 3.78 -7.62
CA SER A 59 1.15 3.63 -8.17
C SER A 59 1.96 4.91 -7.98
N SER A 60 1.34 6.08 -8.21
CA SER A 60 1.97 7.39 -7.97
C SER A 60 2.35 7.63 -6.49
N LEU A 61 1.66 6.97 -5.56
CA LEU A 61 1.95 6.99 -4.13
C LEU A 61 2.98 5.93 -3.71
N GLY A 62 3.45 5.12 -4.66
CA GLY A 62 4.38 4.02 -4.41
C GLY A 62 3.73 2.83 -3.70
N VAL A 63 2.43 2.62 -3.81
CA VAL A 63 1.80 1.38 -3.30
C VAL A 63 2.29 0.20 -4.13
N LYS A 64 2.62 -0.92 -3.48
CA LYS A 64 3.12 -2.15 -4.12
C LYS A 64 2.21 -3.36 -3.90
N ARG A 65 1.13 -3.22 -3.14
CA ARG A 65 0.14 -4.27 -2.93
C ARG A 65 -1.25 -3.70 -2.72
N ILE A 66 -2.27 -4.39 -3.20
CA ILE A 66 -3.65 -4.12 -2.84
C ILE A 66 -4.29 -5.33 -2.18
N TYR A 67 -5.30 -5.07 -1.35
CA TYR A 67 -6.12 -6.08 -0.71
C TYR A 67 -7.57 -5.85 -1.10
N VAL A 68 -8.14 -6.71 -1.94
CA VAL A 68 -9.49 -6.56 -2.49
C VAL A 68 -10.47 -7.46 -1.74
N LYS A 69 -11.63 -6.92 -1.36
CA LYS A 69 -12.68 -7.75 -0.77
C LYS A 69 -13.24 -8.68 -1.83
N VAL A 70 -13.21 -9.99 -1.58
CA VAL A 70 -13.66 -11.01 -2.53
C VAL A 70 -14.73 -11.96 -1.99
N ALA A 71 -14.98 -11.95 -0.68
CA ALA A 71 -16.04 -12.76 -0.06
C ALA A 71 -16.45 -12.22 1.31
N ASP A 72 -17.52 -12.79 1.86
CA ASP A 72 -18.03 -12.51 3.20
C ASP A 72 -18.61 -13.80 3.80
N GLY A 73 -17.74 -14.64 4.36
CA GLY A 73 -18.08 -15.93 4.94
C GLY A 73 -18.38 -17.05 3.94
N ILE A 74 -18.86 -16.74 2.75
CA ILE A 74 -19.26 -17.70 1.71
C ILE A 74 -18.76 -17.28 0.33
N MET A 75 -18.66 -18.25 -0.58
CA MET A 75 -18.41 -17.98 -2.00
C MET A 75 -19.70 -17.47 -2.66
N ASP A 76 -19.69 -16.22 -3.13
CA ASP A 76 -20.79 -15.61 -3.88
C ASP A 76 -20.21 -14.68 -4.96
N THR A 77 -20.25 -15.13 -6.21
CA THR A 77 -19.70 -14.37 -7.35
C THR A 77 -20.67 -13.32 -7.88
N ILE A 78 -21.93 -13.29 -7.43
CA ILE A 78 -22.90 -12.28 -7.83
C ILE A 78 -22.66 -11.01 -7.00
N TRP A 79 -22.56 -11.17 -5.68
CA TRP A 79 -22.32 -10.05 -4.78
C TRP A 79 -20.84 -9.63 -4.75
N TRP A 80 -19.93 -10.59 -4.82
CA TRP A 80 -18.48 -10.35 -4.84
C TRP A 80 -17.88 -10.68 -6.21
N HIS A 81 -18.31 -9.94 -7.25
CA HIS A 81 -17.85 -10.15 -8.63
C HIS A 81 -16.33 -10.02 -8.80
N THR A 82 -15.65 -9.26 -7.93
CA THR A 82 -14.20 -9.10 -7.92
C THR A 82 -13.44 -10.43 -7.79
N ILE A 83 -14.04 -11.47 -7.18
CA ILE A 83 -13.39 -12.78 -7.03
C ILE A 83 -13.19 -13.51 -8.36
N VAL A 84 -13.92 -13.12 -9.42
CA VAL A 84 -13.85 -13.69 -10.77
C VAL A 84 -13.30 -12.70 -11.80
N ASP A 85 -12.89 -11.51 -11.37
CA ASP A 85 -12.53 -10.41 -12.26
C ASP A 85 -11.04 -10.45 -12.62
N GLU A 86 -10.70 -11.12 -13.74
CA GLU A 86 -9.34 -11.19 -14.25
C GLU A 86 -8.84 -9.84 -14.79
N GLU A 87 -9.73 -8.95 -15.25
CA GLU A 87 -9.36 -7.62 -15.75
C GLU A 87 -8.82 -6.77 -14.61
N LEU A 88 -9.49 -6.80 -13.44
CA LEU A 88 -9.00 -6.19 -12.21
C LEU A 88 -7.58 -6.65 -11.89
N ILE A 89 -7.32 -7.98 -11.89
CA ILE A 89 -5.99 -8.52 -11.58
C ILE A 89 -4.94 -7.97 -12.54
N ASN A 90 -5.21 -8.05 -13.84
CA ASN A 90 -4.29 -7.58 -14.88
C ASN A 90 -4.01 -6.08 -14.79
N THR A 91 -5.02 -5.25 -14.46
CA THR A 91 -4.84 -3.82 -14.24
C THR A 91 -3.84 -3.54 -13.12
N TYR A 92 -3.92 -4.20 -11.97
CA TYR A 92 -2.98 -3.91 -10.89
C TYR A 92 -1.60 -4.54 -11.11
N HIS A 93 -1.52 -5.71 -11.74
CA HIS A 93 -0.25 -6.31 -12.16
C HIS A 93 0.51 -5.43 -13.16
N SER A 94 -0.17 -4.78 -14.10
CA SER A 94 0.47 -3.86 -15.05
C SER A 94 1.06 -2.61 -14.38
N HIS A 95 0.62 -2.31 -13.15
CA HIS A 95 1.14 -1.25 -12.29
C HIS A 95 2.18 -1.75 -11.27
N GLU A 96 2.72 -2.95 -11.48
CA GLU A 96 3.72 -3.59 -10.60
C GLU A 96 3.23 -3.75 -9.15
N MET A 97 1.93 -4.01 -8.96
CA MET A 97 1.34 -4.27 -7.64
C MET A 97 0.95 -5.73 -7.49
N GLU A 98 1.18 -6.30 -6.31
CA GLU A 98 0.61 -7.58 -5.93
C GLU A 98 -0.88 -7.42 -5.57
N VAL A 99 -1.72 -8.39 -5.94
CA VAL A 99 -3.16 -8.37 -5.72
C VAL A 99 -3.56 -9.48 -4.76
N TYR A 100 -3.92 -9.11 -3.54
CA TYR A 100 -4.34 -10.04 -2.49
C TYR A 100 -5.85 -9.99 -2.32
N GLY A 101 -6.47 -11.16 -2.19
CA GLY A 101 -7.87 -11.27 -1.77
C GLY A 101 -8.00 -11.16 -0.25
N TRP A 102 -9.10 -10.63 0.24
CA TRP A 102 -9.50 -10.76 1.64
C TRP A 102 -11.00 -11.00 1.77
N SER A 103 -11.41 -11.59 2.88
CA SER A 103 -12.81 -11.80 3.22
C SER A 103 -13.03 -11.72 4.72
N TYR A 104 -14.29 -11.53 5.12
CA TYR A 104 -14.66 -11.84 6.50
C TYR A 104 -14.81 -13.35 6.67
N ASN A 105 -14.28 -13.86 7.78
CA ASN A 105 -14.28 -15.27 8.12
C ASN A 105 -15.10 -15.49 9.39
N TYR A 106 -16.01 -16.45 9.36
CA TYR A 106 -16.92 -16.76 10.46
C TYR A 106 -16.81 -18.23 10.86
N PRO A 107 -16.84 -18.57 12.16
CA PRO A 107 -16.94 -19.95 12.61
C PRO A 107 -18.17 -20.65 12.00
N GLY A 108 -18.00 -21.88 11.53
CA GLY A 108 -19.05 -22.68 10.91
C GLY A 108 -19.24 -22.47 9.39
N SER A 109 -18.45 -21.57 8.77
CA SER A 109 -18.48 -21.33 7.32
C SER A 109 -17.17 -21.74 6.62
N GLU A 110 -16.41 -22.67 7.21
CA GLU A 110 -15.06 -23.05 6.77
C GLU A 110 -15.04 -23.52 5.31
N PHE A 111 -16.05 -24.28 4.89
CA PHE A 111 -16.15 -24.75 3.50
C PHE A 111 -16.32 -23.60 2.51
N GLY A 112 -17.22 -22.65 2.80
CA GLY A 112 -17.45 -21.49 1.94
C GLY A 112 -16.23 -20.57 1.84
N GLN A 113 -15.51 -20.40 2.95
CA GLN A 113 -14.25 -19.64 2.99
C GLN A 113 -13.15 -20.33 2.19
N ALA A 114 -13.01 -21.64 2.33
CA ALA A 114 -12.05 -22.42 1.56
C ALA A 114 -12.36 -22.35 0.05
N GLN A 115 -13.64 -22.38 -0.33
CA GLN A 115 -14.05 -22.20 -1.72
C GLN A 115 -13.70 -20.81 -2.25
N ALA A 116 -13.90 -19.75 -1.46
CA ALA A 116 -13.53 -18.40 -1.85
C ALA A 116 -12.00 -18.26 -2.04
N LEU A 117 -11.20 -18.77 -1.10
CA LEU A 117 -9.74 -18.79 -1.23
C LEU A 117 -9.30 -19.54 -2.48
N TYR A 118 -9.86 -20.74 -2.70
CA TYR A 118 -9.55 -21.55 -3.87
C TYR A 118 -9.91 -20.82 -5.17
N LYS A 119 -11.08 -20.18 -5.21
CA LYS A 119 -11.53 -19.45 -6.40
C LYS A 119 -10.65 -18.23 -6.69
N ALA A 120 -10.28 -17.46 -5.66
CA ALA A 120 -9.36 -16.34 -5.81
C ALA A 120 -8.00 -16.78 -6.37
N ALA A 121 -7.45 -17.90 -5.87
CA ALA A 121 -6.21 -18.46 -6.41
C ALA A 121 -6.34 -18.87 -7.89
N GLN A 122 -7.49 -19.45 -8.29
CA GLN A 122 -7.75 -19.80 -9.69
C GLN A 122 -7.86 -18.58 -10.61
N THR A 123 -8.39 -17.47 -10.11
CA THR A 123 -8.56 -16.23 -10.87
C THR A 123 -7.25 -15.45 -11.03
N GLY A 124 -6.23 -15.72 -10.20
CA GLY A 124 -4.89 -15.14 -10.35
C GLY A 124 -4.47 -14.17 -9.25
N TYR A 125 -5.19 -14.15 -8.12
CA TYR A 125 -4.75 -13.42 -6.94
C TYR A 125 -3.41 -13.97 -6.41
N ASP A 126 -2.49 -13.09 -6.05
CA ASP A 126 -1.13 -13.42 -5.57
C ASP A 126 -1.11 -13.95 -4.13
N GLY A 127 -2.18 -13.67 -3.38
CA GLY A 127 -2.31 -14.10 -2.00
C GLY A 127 -3.72 -13.90 -1.46
N TYR A 128 -3.94 -14.39 -0.23
CA TYR A 128 -5.22 -14.31 0.45
C TYR A 128 -5.02 -14.05 1.93
N VAL A 129 -5.78 -13.12 2.50
CA VAL A 129 -5.81 -12.84 3.94
C VAL A 129 -6.98 -13.57 4.58
N VAL A 130 -6.68 -14.40 5.59
CA VAL A 130 -7.64 -15.17 6.40
C VAL A 130 -7.77 -14.55 7.78
#